data_AF-E5A8X4-F1
#
_entry.id   AF-E5A8X4-F1
#
_cell.length_a   1.000
_cell.length_b   1.000
_cell.length_c   1.000
_cell.angle_alpha   90.00
_cell.angle_beta   90.00
_cell.angle_gamma   90.00
#
_symmetry.space_group_name_H-M   'P 1'
#
loop_
_entity.id
_entity.type
_entity.pdbx_description
1 polymer ?
#
loop_
_entity_poly.entity_id
_entity_poly.type
_entity_poly.pdbx_seq_one_letter_code
_entity_poly.pdbx_strand_id
1 'polypeptide(L)'
;MPSLNPIITALQVLALSSVGLSTVLPIVGPKHYDVSITTFALNDSSRLDPFAKDNRTRAIMASTYLPVSSCSTKKAEKYMPPATAAFQNDKFGAYGLPNGSFSALEVETCASATKSKSCNTNQLPLQLATSSSPWTTRTTPTSSSSPMAAPSPPST
;
A
#
# COMPACT_ATOMS: atom_id res chain seq x y z
N MET A 1 8.99 49.72 -38.40
CA MET A 1 9.67 49.21 -37.19
C MET A 1 8.59 48.81 -36.18
N PRO A 2 8.28 47.51 -36.01
CA PRO A 2 7.34 47.08 -34.98
C PRO A 2 8.07 46.96 -33.64
N SER A 3 7.60 47.67 -32.62
CA SER A 3 8.09 47.56 -31.24
C SER A 3 7.58 46.27 -30.61
N LEU A 4 8.49 45.34 -30.31
CA LEU A 4 8.17 44.17 -29.51
C LEU A 4 8.03 44.57 -28.04
N ASN A 5 6.86 44.28 -27.48
CA ASN A 5 6.48 44.59 -26.12
C ASN A 5 7.16 43.58 -25.15
N PRO A 6 8.06 44.00 -24.24
CA PRO A 6 8.89 43.08 -23.44
C PRO A 6 8.14 42.36 -22.31
N ILE A 7 6.86 42.68 -22.11
CA ILE A 7 6.04 42.15 -21.00
C ILE A 7 5.56 40.72 -21.28
N ILE A 8 5.45 40.33 -22.55
CA ILE A 8 4.88 39.01 -22.93
C ILE A 8 5.89 37.87 -22.73
N THR A 9 7.20 38.16 -22.70
CA THR A 9 8.25 37.14 -22.60
C THR A 9 8.48 36.62 -21.17
N ALA A 10 7.98 37.30 -20.14
CA ALA A 10 8.21 36.91 -18.74
C ALA A 10 7.25 35.82 -18.23
N LEU A 11 6.10 35.61 -18.89
CA LEU A 11 5.06 34.71 -18.38
C LEU A 11 5.24 33.24 -18.78
N GLN A 12 6.21 32.91 -19.65
CA GLN A 12 6.43 31.53 -20.11
C GLN A 12 7.36 30.69 -19.23
N VAL A 13 7.95 31.24 -18.16
CA VAL A 13 8.98 30.53 -17.37
C VAL A 13 8.43 29.82 -16.12
N LEU A 14 7.15 30.00 -15.75
CA LEU A 14 6.56 29.36 -14.56
C LEU A 14 5.61 28.18 -14.86
N ALA A 15 5.98 27.33 -15.82
CA ALA A 15 5.32 26.03 -16.01
C ALA A 15 6.29 24.88 -15.66
N LEU A 16 6.82 24.87 -14.43
CA LEU A 16 7.33 23.62 -13.86
C LEU A 16 6.12 22.78 -13.48
N SER A 17 5.64 21.97 -14.41
CA SER A 17 4.76 20.86 -14.09
C SER A 17 5.54 19.93 -13.15
N SER A 18 5.11 19.86 -11.88
CA SER A 18 5.64 18.89 -10.93
C SER A 18 5.25 17.50 -11.43
N VAL A 19 6.13 16.85 -12.19
CA VAL A 19 5.99 15.44 -12.51
C VAL A 19 6.18 14.69 -11.19
N GLY A 20 5.08 14.22 -10.61
CA GLY A 20 5.13 13.44 -9.37
C GLY A 20 5.82 12.11 -9.64
N LEU A 21 7.04 11.95 -9.13
CA LEU A 21 7.76 10.69 -9.23
C LEU A 21 7.07 9.67 -8.30
N SER A 22 6.57 8.56 -8.85
CA SER A 22 6.06 7.44 -8.05
C SER A 22 7.19 6.45 -7.80
N THR A 23 7.25 5.90 -6.60
CA THR A 23 8.31 4.96 -6.18
C THR A 23 7.71 3.62 -5.83
N VAL A 24 8.20 2.56 -6.49
CA VAL A 24 7.78 1.19 -6.20
C VAL A 24 8.63 0.64 -5.06
N LEU A 25 7.97 0.23 -3.98
CA LEU A 25 8.63 -0.37 -2.83
C LEU A 25 9.07 -1.79 -3.16
N PRO A 26 10.31 -2.18 -2.84
CA PRO A 26 10.80 -3.53 -3.08
C PRO A 26 10.14 -4.51 -2.10
N ILE A 27 9.83 -5.70 -2.61
CA ILE A 27 9.50 -6.86 -1.77
C ILE A 27 10.81 -7.39 -1.17
N VAL A 28 10.96 -7.26 0.15
CA VAL A 28 12.16 -7.70 0.87
C VAL A 28 11.99 -9.12 1.41
N GLY A 29 13.04 -9.95 1.30
CA GLY A 29 13.05 -11.30 1.84
C GLY A 29 14.17 -12.18 1.25
N PRO A 30 14.50 -13.32 1.89
CA PRO A 30 15.56 -14.22 1.43
C PRO A 30 15.23 -14.92 0.11
N LYS A 31 13.95 -14.99 -0.25
CA LYS A 31 13.46 -15.51 -1.53
C LYS A 31 12.41 -14.55 -2.09
N HIS A 32 12.48 -14.31 -3.40
CA HIS A 32 11.49 -13.52 -4.10
C HIS A 32 10.27 -14.38 -4.43
N TYR A 33 9.11 -13.96 -3.93
CA TYR A 33 7.81 -14.48 -4.31
C TYR A 33 6.97 -13.33 -4.84
N ASP A 34 6.23 -13.59 -5.91
CA ASP A 34 5.17 -12.67 -6.31
C ASP A 34 4.07 -12.72 -5.24
N VAL A 35 3.46 -11.58 -4.94
CA VAL A 35 2.44 -11.47 -3.89
C VAL A 35 1.15 -10.92 -4.48
N SER A 36 0.03 -11.52 -4.07
CA SER A 36 -1.30 -10.96 -4.28
C SER A 36 -1.80 -10.32 -2.99
N ILE A 37 -2.31 -9.09 -3.11
CA ILE A 37 -2.90 -8.34 -2.00
C ILE A 37 -4.41 -8.31 -2.19
N THR A 38 -5.17 -8.61 -1.15
CA THR A 38 -6.64 -8.48 -1.17
C THR A 38 -7.11 -7.78 0.08
N THR A 39 -7.78 -6.64 -0.06
CA THR A 39 -8.31 -5.83 1.04
C THR A 39 -9.81 -6.02 1.18
N PHE A 40 -10.29 -6.17 2.41
CA PHE A 40 -11.70 -6.40 2.73
C PHE A 40 -12.06 -5.87 4.12
N ALA A 41 -13.32 -5.53 4.32
CA ALA A 41 -13.86 -5.17 5.62
C ALA A 41 -14.37 -6.41 6.35
N LEU A 42 -14.01 -6.55 7.62
CA LEU A 42 -14.59 -7.50 8.55
C LEU A 42 -15.57 -6.76 9.43
N ASN A 43 -16.86 -7.00 9.25
CA ASN A 43 -17.91 -6.39 10.06
C ASN A 43 -18.30 -7.33 11.20
N ASP A 44 -18.16 -6.86 12.43
CA ASP A 44 -18.55 -7.55 13.64
C ASP A 44 -19.89 -6.99 14.12
N SER A 45 -20.97 -7.64 13.71
CA SER A 45 -22.33 -7.27 14.09
C SER A 45 -22.67 -7.62 15.54
N SER A 46 -21.82 -8.39 16.24
CA SER A 46 -22.08 -8.82 17.61
C SER A 46 -21.69 -7.76 18.66
N ARG A 47 -20.89 -6.76 18.28
CA ARG A 47 -20.36 -5.73 19.19
C ARG A 47 -20.45 -4.34 18.58
N LEU A 48 -20.76 -3.38 19.44
CA LEU A 48 -20.68 -1.95 19.09
C LEU A 48 -19.22 -1.51 19.00
N ASP A 49 -18.96 -0.53 18.13
CA ASP A 49 -17.66 0.12 18.05
C ASP A 49 -17.45 1.02 19.28
N PRO A 50 -16.48 0.72 20.16
CA PRO A 50 -16.26 1.49 21.39
C PRO A 50 -15.78 2.92 21.13
N PHE A 51 -15.33 3.25 19.91
CA PHE A 51 -14.87 4.59 19.53
C PHE A 51 -15.92 5.38 18.73
N ALA A 52 -17.02 4.73 18.35
CA ALA A 52 -18.10 5.38 17.64
C ALA A 52 -19.02 6.15 18.59
N LYS A 53 -19.47 7.34 18.16
CA LYS A 53 -20.43 8.15 18.90
C LYS A 53 -21.89 7.79 18.61
N ASP A 54 -22.11 6.96 17.60
CA ASP A 54 -23.39 6.69 16.95
C ASP A 54 -23.86 5.23 17.10
N ASN A 55 -23.37 4.50 18.11
CA ASN A 55 -23.75 3.11 18.41
C ASN A 55 -23.70 2.16 17.19
N ARG A 56 -22.84 2.44 16.21
CA ARG A 56 -22.64 1.55 15.05
C ARG A 56 -21.84 0.32 15.44
N THR A 57 -22.04 -0.75 14.67
CA THR A 57 -21.28 -1.99 14.83
C THR A 57 -19.83 -1.81 14.41
N ARG A 58 -18.94 -2.62 14.97
CA ARG A 58 -17.50 -2.52 14.71
C ARG A 58 -17.14 -3.06 13.33
N ALA A 59 -16.43 -2.26 12.54
CA ALA A 59 -15.81 -2.71 11.29
C ALA A 59 -14.28 -2.63 11.40
N ILE A 60 -13.59 -3.65 10.91
CA ILE A 60 -12.12 -3.72 10.87
C ILE A 60 -11.69 -3.91 9.42
N MET A 61 -10.84 -3.01 8.93
CA MET A 61 -10.21 -3.19 7.62
C MET A 61 -9.06 -4.20 7.74
N ALA A 62 -9.19 -5.30 7.00
CA ALA A 62 -8.18 -6.33 6.87
C ALA A 62 -7.74 -6.44 5.42
N SER A 63 -6.61 -7.08 5.21
CA SER A 63 -6.12 -7.47 3.90
C SER A 63 -5.20 -8.66 4.10
N THR A 64 -5.02 -9.41 3.04
CA THR A 64 -4.20 -10.62 3.02
C THR A 64 -3.06 -10.44 2.03
N TYR A 65 -1.90 -10.97 2.39
CA TYR A 65 -0.73 -11.05 1.52
C TYR A 65 -0.50 -12.53 1.24
N LEU A 66 -0.76 -12.94 0.01
CA LEU A 66 -0.68 -14.35 -0.37
C LEU A 66 0.46 -14.53 -1.38
N PRO A 67 1.38 -15.48 -1.16
CA PRO A 67 2.40 -15.80 -2.14
C PRO A 67 1.72 -16.46 -3.36
N VAL A 68 2.16 -16.09 -4.56
CA VAL A 68 1.75 -16.76 -5.81
C VAL A 68 2.96 -17.41 -6.45
N SER A 69 2.79 -18.65 -6.90
CA SER A 69 3.89 -19.44 -7.49
C SER A 69 4.28 -18.95 -8.90
N SER A 70 3.35 -18.32 -9.61
CA SER A 70 3.56 -17.78 -10.94
C SER A 70 2.61 -16.61 -11.18
N CYS A 71 3.15 -15.42 -11.46
CA CYS A 71 2.34 -14.28 -11.84
C CYS A 71 2.44 -13.99 -13.34
N SER A 72 1.32 -14.09 -14.07
CA SER A 72 1.31 -13.77 -15.50
C SER A 72 1.28 -12.27 -15.77
N THR A 73 0.73 -11.48 -14.85
CA THR A 73 0.55 -10.03 -15.04
C THR A 73 0.77 -9.33 -13.71
N LYS A 74 1.84 -8.54 -13.66
CA LYS A 74 2.15 -7.68 -12.55
C LYS A 74 1.48 -6.32 -12.75
N LYS A 75 1.09 -5.69 -11.65
CA LYS A 75 0.58 -4.32 -11.63
C LYS A 75 1.21 -3.56 -10.47
N ALA A 76 1.50 -2.28 -10.70
CA ALA A 76 1.77 -1.36 -9.61
C ALA A 76 0.43 -0.90 -9.03
N GLU A 77 0.28 -0.99 -7.72
CA GLU A 77 -0.87 -0.43 -7.01
C GLU A 77 -0.42 0.45 -5.85
N LYS A 78 -1.26 1.41 -5.46
CA LYS A 78 -0.92 2.35 -4.39
C LYS A 78 -0.67 1.60 -3.08
N TYR A 79 0.44 1.93 -2.43
CA TYR A 79 0.86 1.33 -1.17
C TYR A 79 -0.16 1.51 -0.06
N MET A 80 -0.83 2.67 -0.03
CA MET A 80 -1.90 2.98 0.89
C MET A 80 -3.14 3.45 0.11
N PRO A 81 -4.35 3.21 0.63
CA PRO A 81 -5.54 3.86 0.11
C PRO A 81 -5.38 5.40 0.11
N PRO A 82 -5.94 6.12 -0.88
CA PRO A 82 -5.73 7.57 -1.02
C PRO A 82 -6.04 8.37 0.24
N ALA A 83 -7.13 8.05 0.95
CA ALA A 83 -7.50 8.72 2.20
C ALA A 83 -6.46 8.49 3.30
N THR A 84 -5.90 7.28 3.37
CA THR A 84 -4.84 6.93 4.32
C THR A 84 -3.53 7.65 3.96
N ALA A 85 -3.16 7.69 2.67
CA ALA A 85 -1.98 8.40 2.21
C ALA A 85 -2.05 9.90 2.52
N ALA A 86 -3.21 10.53 2.27
CA ALA A 86 -3.44 11.93 2.62
C ALA A 86 -3.28 12.18 4.12
N PHE A 87 -3.93 11.35 4.96
CA PHE A 87 -3.77 11.45 6.41
C PHE A 87 -2.31 11.33 6.85
N GLN A 88 -1.54 10.38 6.29
CA GLN A 88 -0.13 10.24 6.63
C GLN A 88 0.72 11.41 6.13
N ASN A 89 0.47 11.93 4.93
CA ASN A 89 1.16 13.12 4.43
C ASN A 89 0.94 14.30 5.39
N ASP A 90 -0.29 14.51 5.86
CA ASP A 90 -0.61 15.60 6.79
C ASP A 90 0.11 15.42 8.14
N LYS A 91 0.11 14.20 8.67
CA LYS A 91 0.75 13.90 9.95
C LYS A 91 2.28 14.01 9.90
N PHE A 92 2.89 13.51 8.82
CA PHE A 92 4.34 13.51 8.68
C PHE A 92 4.89 14.77 8.02
N GLY A 93 4.05 15.58 7.38
CA GLY A 93 4.43 16.89 6.86
C GLY A 93 4.96 17.83 7.95
N ALA A 94 4.45 17.71 9.18
CA ALA A 94 4.96 18.42 10.35
C ALA A 94 6.44 18.10 10.68
N TYR A 95 6.95 16.96 10.20
CA TYR A 95 8.34 16.52 10.36
C TYR A 95 9.18 16.75 9.09
N GLY A 96 8.69 17.55 8.14
CA GLY A 96 9.43 17.93 6.94
C GLY A 96 9.29 16.96 5.75
N LEU A 97 8.39 15.97 5.82
CA LEU A 97 8.08 15.15 4.64
C LEU A 97 7.34 15.99 3.60
N PRO A 98 7.76 15.97 2.31
CA PRO A 98 7.02 16.63 1.25
C PRO A 98 5.58 16.13 1.15
N ASN A 99 4.64 17.02 0.82
CA ASN A 99 3.27 16.60 0.58
C ASN A 99 3.23 15.64 -0.62
N GLY A 100 2.42 14.59 -0.51
CA GLY A 100 2.31 13.54 -1.53
C GLY A 100 3.34 12.42 -1.41
N SER A 101 4.28 12.46 -0.46
CA SER A 101 5.27 11.38 -0.28
C SER A 101 4.64 10.00 -0.14
N PHE A 102 3.62 9.83 0.70
CA PHE A 102 2.94 8.54 0.86
C PHE A 102 2.02 8.19 -0.32
N SER A 103 1.53 9.20 -1.04
CA SER A 103 0.68 9.01 -2.23
C SER A 103 1.48 8.56 -3.45
N ALA A 104 2.78 8.86 -3.46
CA ALA A 104 3.73 8.45 -4.48
C ALA A 104 4.21 7.00 -4.30
N LEU A 105 3.99 6.39 -3.13
CA LEU A 105 4.43 5.02 -2.87
C LEU A 105 3.50 4.00 -3.54
N GLU A 106 4.10 3.06 -4.25
CA GLU A 106 3.43 1.95 -4.92
C GLU A 106 4.07 0.61 -4.53
N VAL A 107 3.33 -0.47 -4.72
CA VAL A 107 3.80 -1.84 -4.56
C VAL A 107 3.47 -2.63 -5.81
N GLU A 108 4.42 -3.48 -6.22
CA GLU A 108 4.19 -4.42 -7.31
C GLU A 108 3.42 -5.63 -6.77
N THR A 109 2.30 -5.96 -7.42
CA THR A 109 1.43 -7.07 -7.04
C THR A 109 0.99 -7.88 -8.25
N CYS A 110 0.55 -9.11 -8.00
CA CYS A 110 -0.03 -9.93 -9.05
C CYS A 110 -1.50 -9.58 -9.31
N ALA A 111 -1.82 -9.15 -10.54
CA ALA A 111 -3.16 -8.77 -10.96
C ALA A 111 -4.09 -9.98 -11.15
N SER A 112 -3.55 -11.06 -11.73
CA SER A 112 -4.25 -12.32 -11.92
C SER A 112 -3.61 -13.38 -11.04
N ALA A 113 -4.10 -13.50 -9.81
CA ALA A 113 -3.75 -14.62 -8.95
C ALA A 113 -4.51 -15.85 -9.44
N THR A 114 -3.93 -16.62 -10.36
CA THR A 114 -4.33 -18.02 -10.48
C THR A 114 -3.97 -18.64 -9.14
N LYS A 115 -4.97 -18.96 -8.31
CA LYS A 115 -4.75 -19.72 -7.07
C LYS A 115 -3.93 -20.94 -7.47
N SER A 116 -2.68 -20.96 -7.06
CA SER A 116 -1.77 -22.02 -7.46
C SER A 116 -2.39 -23.34 -7.02
N LYS A 117 -2.59 -24.28 -7.97
CA LYS A 117 -2.89 -25.67 -7.64
C LYS A 117 -1.78 -26.31 -6.78
N SER A 118 -0.60 -25.67 -6.71
CA SER A 118 0.61 -26.10 -6.01
C SER A 118 0.79 -25.44 -4.63
N CYS A 119 0.24 -24.24 -4.38
CA CYS A 119 0.14 -23.70 -3.03
C CYS A 119 -1.09 -24.29 -2.36
N ASN A 120 -0.95 -25.48 -1.78
CA ASN A 120 -1.96 -26.06 -0.92
C ASN A 120 -2.21 -25.07 0.23
N THR A 121 -3.34 -24.36 0.22
CA THR A 121 -3.67 -23.31 1.21
C THR A 121 -3.69 -23.86 2.65
N ASN A 122 -3.77 -25.19 2.80
CA ASN A 122 -3.72 -25.90 4.06
C ASN A 122 -2.29 -26.07 4.63
N GLN A 123 -1.23 -25.65 3.93
CA GLN A 123 0.16 -25.82 4.35
C GLN A 123 0.92 -24.51 4.60
N LEU A 124 0.32 -23.36 4.35
CA LEU A 124 0.93 -22.07 4.63
C LEU A 124 0.59 -21.65 6.08
N PRO A 125 1.59 -21.32 6.93
CA PRO A 125 1.30 -20.80 8.26
C PRO A 125 0.59 -19.45 8.13
N LEU A 126 -0.58 -19.33 8.76
CA LEU A 126 -1.28 -18.06 8.84
C LEU A 126 -0.62 -17.20 9.91
N GLN A 127 -0.17 -16.01 9.53
CA GLN A 127 0.41 -15.03 10.44
C GLN A 127 -0.48 -13.80 10.52
N LEU A 128 -0.92 -13.49 11.73
CA LEU A 128 -1.71 -12.29 12.00
C LEU A 128 -0.79 -11.18 12.47
N ALA A 129 -0.63 -10.15 11.64
CA ALA A 129 0.09 -8.94 11.99
C ALA A 129 -0.90 -7.89 12.50
N THR A 130 -0.68 -7.43 13.73
CA THR A 130 -1.41 -6.30 14.33
C THR A 130 -0.42 -5.22 14.71
N SER A 131 -0.77 -3.96 14.52
CA SER A 131 0.03 -2.85 14.99
C SER A 131 -0.60 -2.22 16.24
N SER A 132 0.22 -1.94 17.24
CA SER A 132 -0.20 -1.28 18.49
C SER A 132 -0.09 0.23 18.42
N SER A 133 0.64 0.77 17.44
CA SER A 133 0.85 2.20 17.29
C SER A 133 -0.35 2.85 16.58
N PRO A 134 -0.96 3.90 17.15
CA PRO A 134 -2.12 4.56 16.55
C PRO A 134 -1.83 5.25 15.21
N TRP A 135 -0.55 5.48 14.92
CA TRP A 135 -0.05 6.09 13.69
C TRP A 135 0.20 5.10 12.56
N THR A 136 0.14 3.80 12.85
CA THR A 136 0.41 2.76 11.86
C THR A 136 -0.87 2.28 11.21
N THR A 137 -0.79 2.10 9.90
CA THR A 137 -1.90 1.60 9.10
C THR A 137 -1.71 0.13 8.82
N ARG A 138 -2.79 -0.52 8.40
CA ARG A 138 -2.79 -1.94 8.05
C ARG A 138 -1.80 -2.30 6.93
N THR A 139 -1.42 -1.33 6.11
CA THR A 139 -0.40 -1.49 5.06
C THR A 139 1.00 -1.22 5.56
N THR A 140 1.20 -0.67 6.75
CA THR A 140 2.55 -0.41 7.30
C THR A 140 3.40 -1.69 7.49
N PRO A 141 2.84 -2.84 7.90
CA PRO A 141 3.61 -4.07 8.03
C PRO A 141 4.10 -4.68 6.73
N THR A 142 3.69 -4.22 5.54
CA THR A 142 4.08 -4.90 4.28
C THR A 142 5.56 -4.98 4.03
N SER A 143 6.34 -4.02 4.53
CA SER A 143 7.80 -4.06 4.44
C SER A 143 8.41 -5.12 5.36
N SER A 144 7.72 -5.57 6.41
CA SER A 144 8.17 -6.62 7.33
C SER A 144 7.43 -7.95 7.19
N SER A 145 6.23 -7.98 6.61
CA SER A 145 5.38 -9.17 6.46
C SER A 145 5.48 -9.84 5.09
N SER A 146 5.95 -9.13 4.05
CA SER A 146 6.28 -9.74 2.76
C SER A 146 7.24 -10.94 2.85
N PRO A 147 8.31 -10.93 3.69
CA PRO A 147 9.18 -12.10 3.85
C PRO A 147 8.52 -13.26 4.62
N MET A 148 7.44 -13.00 5.37
CA MET A 148 6.75 -14.00 6.19
C MET A 148 5.77 -14.87 5.38
N ALA A 149 5.43 -14.46 4.15
CA ALA A 149 4.62 -15.25 3.23
C ALA A 149 5.37 -16.43 2.59
N ALA A 150 6.67 -16.61 2.90
CA ALA A 150 7.47 -17.73 2.40
C ALA A 150 7.12 -19.04 3.16
N PRO A 151 6.83 -20.15 2.46
CA PRO A 151 6.66 -21.45 3.11
C PRO A 151 7.96 -21.93 3.76
N SER A 152 7.83 -22.63 4.89
CA SER A 152 8.92 -23.29 5.60
C SER A 152 9.65 -24.29 4.68
N PRO A 153 10.98 -24.41 4.74
CA PRO A 153 11.68 -25.48 4.05
C PRO A 153 11.21 -26.85 4.58
N PRO A 154 11.16 -27.88 3.73
CA PRO A 154 10.84 -29.23 4.17
C PRO A 154 11.89 -29.71 5.18
N SER A 155 11.43 -30.26 6.29
CA SER A 155 12.28 -30.97 7.26
C SER A 155 12.86 -32.21 6.59
N THR A 156 14.18 -32.21 6.37
CA THR A 156 14.99 -33.39 6.04
C THR A 156 15.07 -34.35 7.20
#